data_AF-A0A9D1R929-F1
#
_entry.id   AF-A0A9D1R929-F1
#
_cell.length_a   1.000
_cell.length_b   1.000
_cell.length_c   1.000
_cell.angle_alpha   90.00
_cell.angle_beta   90.00
_cell.angle_gamma   90.00
#
_symmetry.space_group_name_H-M   'P 1'
#
loop_
_entity.id
_entity.type
_entity.pdbx_description
1 polymer ?
#
loop_
_entity_poly.entity_id
_entity_poly.type
_entity_poly.pdbx_seq_one_letter_code
_entity_poly.pdbx_strand_id
1 'polypeptide(L)'
;MVFDRSVQPDASLIGDIIDYIAPPLASCINNIAALLDCRTIVLGGIVSDVLGPRLADRIQQELQGLSRFEYVFRRQTSPETGLVGISSLITEQKISDLLTSQSR
;
A
#
# COMPACT_ATOMS: atom_id res chain seq x y z
N MET A 1 18.59 9.40 3.02
CA MET A 1 18.05 10.07 4.22
C MET A 1 17.86 9.02 5.30
N VAL A 2 18.68 9.06 6.35
CA VAL A 2 18.47 8.23 7.53
C VAL A 2 17.52 9.01 8.42
N PHE A 3 16.26 8.56 8.52
CA PHE A 3 15.35 9.11 9.51
C PHE A 3 15.89 8.75 10.89
N ASP A 4 16.19 9.78 11.68
CA ASP A 4 16.63 9.61 13.05
C ASP A 4 15.50 8.95 13.86
N ARG A 5 15.72 7.69 14.25
CA ARG A 5 14.76 6.89 15.02
C ARG A 5 14.62 7.34 16.48
N SER A 6 15.42 8.32 16.93
CA SER A 6 15.38 8.84 18.30
C SER A 6 14.32 9.93 18.52
N VAL A 7 13.76 10.50 17.46
CA VAL A 7 12.69 11.50 17.55
C VAL A 7 11.35 10.77 17.62
N GLN A 8 10.84 10.57 18.83
CA GLN A 8 9.43 10.20 19.03
C GLN A 8 8.59 11.44 18.74
N PRO A 9 7.79 11.46 17.65
CA PRO A 9 6.94 12.60 17.36
C PRO A 9 5.84 12.68 18.43
N ASP A 10 5.49 13.90 18.82
CA ASP A 10 4.38 14.14 19.73
C ASP A 10 3.09 13.47 19.21
N ALA A 11 2.32 12.85 20.12
CA ALA A 11 1.10 12.14 19.77
C ALA A 11 0.07 13.05 19.10
N SER A 12 0.09 14.35 19.42
CA SER A 12 -0.73 15.39 18.79
C SER A 12 -0.36 15.56 17.31
N LEU A 13 0.94 15.77 17.03
CA LEU A 13 1.49 15.96 15.69
C LEU A 13 1.23 14.74 14.79
N ILE A 14 1.34 13.52 15.34
CA ILE A 14 1.01 12.30 14.58
C ILE A 14 -0.46 12.30 14.14
N GLY A 15 -1.37 12.76 15.01
CA GLY A 15 -2.77 12.93 14.69
C GLY A 15 -2.98 13.91 13.53
N ASP A 16 -2.39 15.10 13.65
CA ASP A 16 -2.50 16.16 12.64
C ASP A 16 -1.97 15.71 11.27
N ILE A 17 -0.84 14.98 11.24
CA ILE A 17 -0.29 14.43 10.01
C ILE A 17 -1.26 13.43 9.38
N ILE A 18 -1.81 12.50 10.17
CA ILE A 18 -2.76 11.49 9.70
C ILE A 18 -4.00 12.17 9.13
N ASP A 19 -4.56 13.15 9.83
CA ASP A 19 -5.75 13.89 9.39
C ASP A 19 -5.50 14.70 8.12
N TYR A 20 -4.28 15.20 7.94
CA TYR A 20 -3.88 15.90 6.73
C TYR A 20 -3.74 14.97 5.51
N ILE A 21 -3.13 13.79 5.68
CA ILE A 21 -2.80 12.90 4.54
C ILE A 21 -3.88 11.88 4.21
N ALA A 22 -4.71 11.47 5.17
CA ALA A 22 -5.69 10.40 4.95
C ALA A 22 -6.75 10.73 3.89
N PRO A 23 -7.36 11.95 3.86
CA PRO A 23 -8.38 12.27 2.85
C PRO A 23 -7.90 12.20 1.39
N PRO A 24 -6.75 12.80 1.00
CA PRO A 24 -6.27 12.67 -0.38
C PRO A 24 -5.85 11.24 -0.73
N LEU A 25 -5.27 10.50 0.23
CA LEU A 25 -4.94 9.09 0.02
C LEU A 25 -6.18 8.23 -0.20
N ALA A 26 -7.23 8.40 0.60
CA ALA A 26 -8.50 7.71 0.44
C ALA A 26 -9.14 8.01 -0.92
N SER A 27 -9.14 9.27 -1.35
CA SER A 27 -9.64 9.66 -2.68
C SER A 27 -8.88 8.97 -3.81
N CYS A 28 -7.54 8.94 -3.72
CA CYS A 28 -6.68 8.27 -4.69
C CYS A 28 -6.96 6.76 -4.73
N ILE A 29 -7.01 6.11 -3.56
CA ILE A 29 -7.29 4.69 -3.42
C ILE A 29 -8.66 4.36 -4.02
N ASN A 30 -9.71 5.10 -3.67
CA ASN A 30 -11.06 4.87 -4.18
C ASN A 30 -11.10 4.91 -5.71
N ASN A 31 -10.45 5.90 -6.32
CA ASN A 31 -10.45 6.09 -7.76
C ASN A 31 -9.69 4.97 -8.47
N ILE A 32 -8.49 4.62 -8.00
CA ILE A 32 -7.68 3.54 -8.58
C ILE A 32 -8.38 2.20 -8.40
N ALA A 33 -8.91 1.94 -7.21
CA ALA A 33 -9.59 0.70 -6.89
C ALA A 33 -10.86 0.51 -7.71
N ALA A 34 -11.65 1.57 -7.91
CA ALA A 34 -12.83 1.52 -8.76
C ALA A 34 -12.47 1.28 -10.24
N LEU A 35 -11.35 1.84 -10.70
CA LEU A 35 -10.87 1.64 -12.07
C LEU A 35 -10.36 0.22 -12.32
N LEU A 36 -9.67 -0.37 -11.34
CA LEU A 36 -9.02 -1.68 -11.46
C LEU A 36 -9.84 -2.84 -10.86
N ASP A 37 -11.04 -2.56 -10.33
CA ASP A 37 -11.86 -3.49 -9.53
C ASP A 37 -11.06 -4.21 -8.43
N CYS A 38 -10.20 -3.46 -7.74
CA CYS A 38 -9.31 -3.99 -6.71
C CYS A 38 -9.79 -3.61 -5.31
N ARG A 39 -10.20 -4.59 -4.51
CA ARG A 39 -10.69 -4.35 -3.14
C ARG A 39 -9.65 -4.56 -2.05
N THR A 40 -8.52 -5.21 -2.38
CA THR A 40 -7.42 -5.40 -1.43
C THR A 40 -6.40 -4.30 -1.61
N ILE A 41 -6.15 -3.55 -0.54
CA ILE A 41 -5.20 -2.43 -0.52
C ILE A 41 -4.03 -2.80 0.37
N VAL A 42 -2.82 -2.66 -0.16
CA VAL A 42 -1.58 -2.81 0.61
C VAL A 42 -0.96 -1.42 0.79
N LEU A 43 -0.87 -0.97 2.03
CA LEU A 43 -0.12 0.24 2.37
C LEU A 43 1.31 -0.16 2.73
N GLY A 44 2.28 0.48 2.08
CA GLY A 44 3.69 0.25 2.29
C GLY A 44 4.47 1.56 2.33
N GLY A 45 5.78 1.42 2.48
CA GLY A 45 6.70 2.55 2.57
C GLY A 45 6.74 3.21 3.95
N ILE A 46 7.75 4.07 4.12
CA ILE A 46 8.15 4.59 5.44
C ILE A 46 7.04 5.30 6.21
N VAL A 47 6.14 5.99 5.51
CA VAL A 47 5.02 6.70 6.14
C VAL A 47 4.03 5.70 6.76
N SER A 48 3.75 4.59 6.06
CA SER A 48 2.92 3.52 6.61
C SER A 48 3.60 2.81 7.77
N ASP A 49 4.93 2.68 7.76
CA ASP A 49 5.68 2.05 8.85
C ASP A 49 5.70 2.92 10.11
N VAL A 50 5.85 4.23 9.95
CA VAL A 50 5.93 5.19 11.06
C VAL A 50 4.55 5.48 11.67
N LEU A 51 3.54 5.73 10.83
CA LEU A 51 2.19 6.07 11.30
C LEU A 51 1.37 4.82 11.68
N GLY A 52 1.78 3.67 11.15
CA GLY A 52 1.26 2.37 11.54
C GLY A 52 -0.26 2.23 11.28
N PRO A 53 -0.96 1.42 12.12
CA PRO A 53 -2.38 1.12 11.93
C PRO A 53 -3.29 2.34 11.91
N ARG A 54 -2.94 3.39 12.66
CA ARG A 54 -3.75 4.60 12.79
C ARG A 54 -4.00 5.28 11.45
N LEU A 55 -3.02 5.23 10.54
CA LEU A 55 -3.19 5.75 9.18
C LEU A 55 -4.19 4.91 8.38
N ALA A 56 -4.06 3.58 8.43
CA ALA A 56 -4.95 2.68 7.71
C ALA A 56 -6.40 2.81 8.20
N ASP A 57 -6.60 2.90 9.52
CA ASP A 57 -7.92 3.08 10.13
C ASP A 57 -8.55 4.41 9.68
N ARG A 58 -7.76 5.51 9.68
CA ARG A 58 -8.26 6.81 9.23
C ARG A 58 -8.61 6.80 7.74
N ILE A 59 -7.76 6.22 6.89
CA ILE A 59 -8.06 6.08 5.46
C ILE A 59 -9.33 5.25 5.25
N GLN A 60 -9.52 4.17 6.03
CA GLN A 60 -10.71 3.34 5.92
C GLN A 60 -11.98 4.11 6.27
N GLN A 61 -11.95 4.97 7.31
CA GLN A 61 -13.07 5.86 7.64
C GLN A 61 -13.39 6.82 6.50
N GLU A 62 -12.37 7.43 5.89
CA GLU A 62 -12.55 8.32 4.74
C GLU A 62 -13.14 7.57 3.52
N LEU A 63 -12.67 6.35 3.25
CA LEU A 63 -13.18 5.52 2.16
C LEU A 63 -14.67 5.15 2.33
N GLN A 64 -15.12 4.89 3.55
CA GLN A 64 -16.54 4.63 3.84
C GLN A 64 -17.45 5.81 3.47
N GLY A 65 -16.93 7.03 3.49
CA GLY A 65 -17.64 8.23 3.04
C GLY A 65 -17.68 8.38 1.51
N LEU A 66 -16.72 7.77 0.79
CA LEU A 66 -16.56 7.92 -0.66
C LEU A 66 -17.26 6.82 -1.47
N SER A 67 -17.32 5.59 -0.97
CA SER A 67 -17.98 4.49 -1.66
C SER A 67 -18.53 3.42 -0.72
N ARG A 68 -19.40 2.56 -1.27
CA ARG A 68 -19.94 1.38 -0.57
C ARG A 68 -19.08 0.13 -0.79
N PHE A 69 -17.88 0.27 -1.36
CA PHE A 69 -16.99 -0.86 -1.56
C PHE A 69 -16.37 -1.28 -0.23
N GLU A 70 -16.33 -2.58 0.01
CA GLU A 70 -15.61 -3.15 1.13
C GLU A 70 -14.13 -3.29 0.77
N TYR A 71 -13.32 -2.32 1.20
CA TYR A 71 -11.87 -2.37 1.08
C TYR A 71 -11.24 -3.18 2.22
N VAL A 72 -10.30 -4.06 1.87
CA VAL A 72 -9.53 -4.85 2.82
C VAL A 72 -8.10 -4.33 2.84
N PHE A 73 -7.70 -3.75 3.96
CA PHE A 73 -6.32 -3.33 4.18
C PHE A 73 -5.45 -4.51 4.62
N ARG A 74 -4.32 -4.68 3.94
CA ARG A 74 -3.26 -5.63 4.29
C ARG A 74 -1.98 -4.87 4.55
N ARG A 75 -1.18 -5.37 5.49
CA ARG A 75 0.19 -4.87 5.67
C ARG A 75 1.11 -5.47 4.62
N GLN A 76 2.09 -4.67 4.21
CA GLN A 76 3.25 -5.17 3.51
C GLN A 76 3.92 -6.28 4.35
N THR A 77 4.22 -7.41 3.72
CA THR A 77 4.75 -8.61 4.40
C THR A 77 6.26 -8.77 4.27
N SER A 78 6.88 -8.09 3.30
CA SER A 78 8.33 -8.17 3.04
C SER A 78 8.96 -6.77 3.14
N PRO A 79 10.12 -6.61 3.80
CA PRO A 79 10.87 -5.35 3.74
C PRO A 79 11.41 -5.07 2.34
N GLU A 80 11.66 -6.11 1.54
CA GLU A 80 12.28 -6.04 0.21
C GLU A 80 11.26 -6.32 -0.91
N THR A 81 10.04 -5.78 -0.79
CA THR A 81 8.94 -6.04 -1.76
C THR A 81 9.34 -5.77 -3.20
N GLY A 82 10.18 -4.75 -3.45
CA GLY A 82 10.71 -4.46 -4.79
C GLY A 82 11.57 -5.58 -5.36
N LEU A 83 12.47 -6.15 -4.54
CA LEU A 83 13.35 -7.26 -4.95
C LEU A 83 12.57 -8.56 -5.18
N VAL A 84 11.58 -8.83 -4.31
CA VAL A 84 10.69 -9.98 -4.48
C VAL A 84 9.84 -9.82 -5.74
N GLY A 85 9.27 -8.63 -5.96
CA GLY A 85 8.44 -8.32 -7.13
C GLY A 85 9.21 -8.49 -8.44
N ILE A 86 10.40 -7.91 -8.56
CA ILE A 86 11.19 -8.04 -9.80
C ILE A 86 11.63 -9.50 -10.03
N SER A 87 11.95 -10.22 -8.97
CA SER A 87 12.34 -11.63 -9.07
C SER A 87 11.16 -12.50 -9.54
N SER A 88 9.94 -12.25 -9.05
CA SER A 88 8.71 -12.92 -9.51
C SER A 88 8.47 -12.64 -10.99
N LEU A 89 8.51 -11.36 -11.40
CA LEU A 89 8.28 -10.96 -12.78
C LEU A 89 9.24 -11.64 -13.76
N ILE A 90 10.54 -11.67 -13.44
CA ILE A 90 11.54 -12.34 -14.30
C ILE A 90 11.34 -13.86 -14.31
N THR A 91 10.93 -14.45 -13.19
CA THR A 91 10.66 -15.89 -13.10
C THR A 91 9.45 -16.26 -13.96
N GLU A 92 8.36 -15.51 -13.85
CA GLU A 92 7.15 -15.68 -14.67
C GLU A 92 7.45 -15.55 -16.16
N GLN A 93 8.24 -14.54 -16.55
CA GLN A 93 8.67 -14.36 -17.93
C GLN A 93 9.44 -15.59 -18.45
N LYS A 94 10.43 -16.06 -17.69
CA LYS A 94 11.23 -17.24 -18.08
C LYS A 94 10.38 -18.51 -18.19
N ILE A 95 9.43 -18.70 -17.28
CA ILE A 95 8.51 -19.85 -17.35
C ILE A 95 7.66 -19.75 -18.62
N SER A 96 7.12 -18.57 -18.94
CA SER A 96 6.36 -18.34 -20.17
C SER A 96 7.19 -18.63 -21.43
N ASP A 97 8.45 -18.19 -21.46
CA ASP A 97 9.36 -18.44 -22.58
C ASP A 97 9.66 -19.94 -22.76
N LEU A 98 9.85 -20.68 -21.66
CA LEU A 98 10.07 -22.13 -21.69
C LEU A 98 8.84 -22.90 -22.20
N LEU A 99 7.65 -22.51 -21.74
CA LEU A 99 6.39 -23.16 -22.14
C LEU A 99 6.05 -22.89 -23.61
N THR A 100 6.38 -21.70 -24.12
CA THR A 100 6.11 -21.34 -25.51
C THR A 100 7.18 -21.85 -26.48
N SER A 101 8.45 -21.95 -26.05
CA SER A 101 9.54 -22.48 -26.89
C SER A 101 9.47 -24.01 -27.13
N GLN A 102 8.80 -24.78 -26.27
CA GLN A 102 8.57 -26.22 -26.49
C GLN A 102 7.38 -26.53 -27.43
N SER A 103 6.67 -25.51 -27.92
CA SER A 103 5.51 -25.67 -28.81
C SER A 103 5.83 -25.53 -30.31
N ARG A 104 7.11 -25.65 -30.69
CA ARG A 104 7.59 -25.79 -32.07
C ARG A 104 8.45 -27.05 -32.20
#